data_AF-A0A8H7U7P2-F1
#
_entry.id   AF-A0A8H7U7P2-F1
#
_cell.length_a   1.000
_cell.length_b   1.000
_cell.length_c   1.000
_cell.angle_alpha   90.00
_cell.angle_beta   90.00
_cell.angle_gamma   90.00
#
_symmetry.space_group_name_H-M   'P 1'
#
loop_
_entity.id
_entity.type
_entity.pdbx_description
1 polymer ?
#
loop_
_entity_poly.entity_id
_entity_poly.type
_entity_poly.pdbx_seq_one_letter_code
_entity_poly.pdbx_strand_id
1 'polypeptide(L)' 'MKKLIGVNERGLRVGQDHQRAKLSDAAVELIRKLHEDGMSYRVIAEKFEIAKSTVQDICTYRRRAQQAVKWRTTG' A
#
# COMPACT_ATOMS: atom_id res chain seq x y z
N MET A 1 -5.49 14.52 -17.94
CA MET A 1 -4.09 14.20 -17.58
C MET A 1 -3.91 12.69 -17.67
N LYS A 2 -2.88 12.22 -18.39
CA LYS A 2 -2.60 10.79 -18.53
C LYS A 2 -1.94 10.25 -17.25
N LYS A 3 -2.53 9.24 -16.60
CA LYS A 3 -1.98 8.60 -15.39
C LYS A 3 -1.48 7.20 -15.75
N LEU A 4 -0.28 6.86 -15.27
CA LEU A 4 0.25 5.49 -15.31
C LEU A 4 -0.37 4.67 -14.17
N ILE A 5 -0.91 3.51 -14.52
CA ILE A 5 -1.61 2.58 -13.61
C ILE A 5 -0.89 1.25 -13.61
N GLY A 6 -0.45 0.80 -12.44
CA GLY A 6 0.09 -0.55 -12.24
C GLY A 6 -1.02 -1.61 -12.25
N VAL A 7 -0.89 -2.65 -13.07
CA VAL A 7 -1.83 -3.78 -13.12
C VAL A 7 -1.16 -5.13 -12.91
N ASN A 8 -1.88 -6.08 -12.32
CA ASN A 8 -1.45 -7.48 -12.17
C ASN A 8 -1.55 -8.26 -13.50
N GLU A 9 -1.21 -9.55 -13.47
CA GLU A 9 -1.25 -10.46 -14.63
C GLU A 9 -2.65 -10.56 -15.26
N ARG A 10 -3.69 -10.34 -14.45
CA ARG A 10 -5.10 -10.33 -14.86
C ARG A 10 -5.57 -8.96 -15.37
N GLY A 11 -4.69 -7.96 -15.44
CA GLY A 11 -5.01 -6.61 -15.89
C GLY A 11 -5.80 -5.76 -14.87
N LEU A 12 -5.91 -6.22 -13.63
CA LEU A 12 -6.56 -5.49 -12.52
C LEU A 12 -5.57 -4.52 -11.88
N ARG A 13 -6.03 -3.33 -11.51
CA ARG A 13 -5.22 -2.32 -10.82
C ARG A 13 -4.73 -2.83 -9.48
N VAL A 14 -3.46 -2.60 -9.13
CA VAL A 14 -2.86 -3.06 -7.88
C VAL A 14 -2.10 -1.93 -7.17
N GLY A 15 -1.75 -2.16 -5.90
CA GLY A 15 -1.08 -1.15 -5.06
C GLY A 15 -1.93 0.11 -4.89
N GLN A 16 -1.29 1.27 -4.98
CA GLN A 16 -1.92 2.60 -4.89
C GLN A 16 -2.98 2.89 -5.97
N ASP A 17 -2.99 2.14 -7.08
CA ASP A 17 -3.94 2.35 -8.17
C ASP A 17 -5.19 1.47 -8.05
N HIS A 18 -5.26 0.58 -7.04
CA HIS A 18 -6.47 -0.16 -6.75
C HIS A 18 -7.60 0.81 -6.38
N GLN A 19 -8.79 0.60 -6.95
CA GLN A 19 -9.98 1.47 -6.78
C GLN A 19 -10.43 1.69 -5.32
N ARG A 20 -9.96 0.86 -4.38
CA ARG A 20 -10.21 0.95 -2.93
C ARG A 20 -8.94 1.22 -2.11
N ALA A 21 -7.83 1.56 -2.76
CA ALA A 21 -6.57 1.84 -2.08
C ALA A 21 -6.72 3.09 -1.22
N LYS A 22 -6.61 2.91 0.09
CA LYS A 22 -6.53 4.01 1.07
C LYS A 22 -5.10 4.44 1.36
N LEU A 23 -4.12 3.65 0.91
CA LEU A 23 -2.70 3.87 1.16
C LEU A 23 -1.96 3.84 -0.18
N SER A 24 -1.08 4.81 -0.38
CA SER A 24 -0.10 4.78 -1.48
C SER A 24 1.05 3.82 -1.14
N ASP A 25 1.82 3.41 -2.15
CA ASP A 25 3.00 2.56 -1.92
C ASP A 25 4.02 3.29 -1.02
N ALA A 26 4.17 4.61 -1.19
CA ALA A 26 4.99 5.44 -0.31
C ALA A 26 4.49 5.46 1.14
N ALA A 27 3.16 5.43 1.37
CA ALA A 27 2.60 5.33 2.71
C ALA A 27 2.90 3.97 3.35
N VAL A 28 2.87 2.89 2.57
CA VAL A 28 3.23 1.54 3.03
C VAL A 28 4.70 1.47 3.44
N GLU A 29 5.61 2.03 2.65
CA GLU A 29 7.04 2.10 3.01
C GLU A 29 7.28 2.96 4.24
N LEU A 30 6.59 4.09 4.38
CA LEU A 30 6.68 4.92 5.57
C LEU A 30 6.18 4.20 6.82
N ILE A 31 5.10 3.43 6.73
CA ILE A 31 4.60 2.59 7.83
C ILE A 31 5.67 1.59 8.30
N ARG A 32 6.36 0.93 7.36
CA ARG A 32 7.43 -0.03 7.69
C ARG A 32 8.59 0.66 8.38
N LYS A 33 9.05 1.79 7.83
CA LYS A 33 10.14 2.56 8.40
C LYS A 33 9.84 3.05 9.82
N LEU A 34 8.65 3.59 10.06
CA LEU A 34 8.24 4.02 11.40
C LEU A 34 8.22 2.87 12.41
N HIS A 35 7.82 1.67 11.98
CA HIS A 35 7.87 0.49 12.84
C HIS A 35 9.30 0.03 13.11
N GLU A 36 10.17 0.04 12.09
CA GLU A 36 11.61 -0.26 12.23
C GLU A 36 12.31 0.74 13.16
N ASP A 37 11.89 2.01 13.14
CA ASP A 37 12.32 3.05 14.08
C ASP A 37 11.73 2.88 15.51
N GLY A 38 10.97 1.81 15.76
CA GLY A 38 10.46 1.42 17.08
C GLY A 38 9.04 1.91 17.41
N MET A 39 8.32 2.51 16.46
CA MET A 39 6.96 2.97 16.68
C MET A 39 5.97 1.79 16.76
N SER A 40 5.12 1.78 17.79
CA SER A 40 4.13 0.72 17.94
C SER A 40 3.04 0.77 16.86
N TYR A 41 2.45 -0.40 16.53
CA TYR A 41 1.37 -0.49 15.56
C TYR A 41 0.19 0.44 15.85
N ARG A 42 -0.11 0.71 17.13
CA ARG A 42 -1.23 1.58 17.52
C ARG A 42 -0.98 3.04 17.13
N VAL A 43 0.22 3.55 17.40
CA VAL A 43 0.58 4.93 17.08
C VAL A 43 0.59 5.13 15.56
N ILE A 44 1.10 4.14 14.81
CA ILE A 44 1.07 4.20 13.34
C ILE A 44 -0.38 4.15 12.83
N ALA A 45 -1.22 3.29 13.39
CA ALA A 45 -2.63 3.19 13.02
C ALA A 45 -3.38 4.52 13.20
N GLU A 46 -3.14 5.21 14.32
CA GLU A 46 -3.71 6.52 14.63
C GLU A 46 -3.18 7.60 13.65
N LYS A 47 -1.88 7.59 13.33
CA LYS A 47 -1.28 8.56 12.37
C LYS A 47 -1.81 8.43 10.94
N PHE A 48 -2.13 7.21 10.51
CA PHE A 48 -2.60 6.93 9.16
C PHE A 48 -4.12 6.73 9.07
N GLU A 49 -4.83 6.86 10.20
CA GLU A 49 -6.29 6.65 10.31
C GLU A 49 -6.76 5.29 9.73
N ILE A 50 -5.97 4.24 9.99
CA ILE A 50 -6.25 2.87 9.54
C ILE A 50 -6.35 1.90 10.71
N ALA A 51 -6.96 0.75 10.47
CA ALA A 51 -7.02 -0.30 11.48
C ALA A 51 -5.61 -0.81 11.85
N LYS A 52 -5.37 -1.05 13.15
CA LYS A 52 -4.14 -1.67 13.67
C LYS A 52 -3.79 -2.99 12.96
N SER A 53 -4.78 -3.81 12.63
CA SER A 53 -4.59 -5.06 11.88
C SER A 53 -4.00 -4.82 10.49
N THR A 54 -4.38 -3.73 9.81
CA THR A 54 -3.79 -3.34 8.53
C THR A 54 -2.31 -2.96 8.70
N VAL A 55 -1.97 -2.20 9.75
CA VAL A 55 -0.57 -1.88 10.06
C VAL A 55 0.24 -3.14 10.34
N GLN A 56 -0.29 -4.04 11.16
CA GLN A 56 0.36 -5.32 11.46
C GLN A 56 0.59 -6.15 10.18
N ASP A 57 -0.39 -6.23 9.29
CA ASP A 57 -0.26 -6.95 8.02
C ASP A 57 0.79 -6.34 7.10
N ILE A 58 0.96 -5.01 7.13
CA ILE A 58 2.01 -4.28 6.39
C ILE A 58 3.39 -4.57 6.97
N CYS A 59 3.57 -4.44 8.29
CA CYS A 59 4.87 -4.63 8.96
C CYS A 59 5.32 -6.09 8.99
N THR A 60 4.38 -7.04 9.03
CA THR A 60 4.68 -8.49 8.99
C THR A 60 4.82 -9.04 7.57
N TYR A 61 4.71 -8.18 6.54
CA TYR A 61 4.75 -8.56 5.13
C TYR A 61 3.74 -9.66 4.73
N ARG A 62 2.71 -9.90 5.56
CA ARG A 62 1.68 -10.93 5.33
C ARG A 62 0.82 -10.63 4.11
N ARG A 63 0.60 -9.35 3.83
CA ARG A 63 0.01 -8.89 2.57
C ARG A 63 1.12 -8.51 1.60
N ARG A 64 1.67 -9.48 0.88
CA ARG A 64 2.30 -9.17 -0.40
C ARG A 64 1.16 -8.77 -1.35
N ALA A 65 0.81 -7.48 -1.38
CA ALA A 65 -0.06 -6.96 -2.42
C ALA A 65 0.53 -7.40 -3.76
N GLN A 66 -0.31 -7.90 -4.67
CA GLN A 66 0.18 -8.34 -5.99
C GLN A 66 0.99 -7.22 -6.62
N GLN A 67 2.22 -7.54 -7.04
CA GLN A 67 3.09 -6.56 -7.68
C GLN A 67 2.51 -6.17 -9.04
N ALA A 68 2.65 -4.90 -9.41
CA ALA A 68 2.33 -4.47 -10.77
C ALA A 68 3.30 -5.15 -11.74
N VAL A 69 2.78 -5.99 -12.63
CA VAL A 69 3.56 -6.66 -13.68
C VAL A 69 3.51 -5.92 -15.00
N LYS A 70 2.53 -5.03 -15.17
CA LYS A 70 2.33 -4.21 -16.38
C LYS A 70 1.85 -2.81 -15.99
N TRP A 71 2.12 -1.84 -16.84
CA TRP A 71 1.71 -0.45 -16.65
C TRP A 71 0.79 0.00 -17.80
N ARG A 72 -0.33 0.65 -17.48
CA ARG A 72 -1.29 1.17 -18.47
C ARG A 72 -1.42 2.68 -18.34
N THR A 73 -1.55 3.38 -19.45
CA THR A 73 -1.81 4.83 -19.47
C THR A 73 -3.30 5.08 -19.63
N THR A 74 -3.92 5.86 -18.75
CA THR A 74 -5.31 6.30 -18.94
C THR A 74 -5.37 7.43 -19.96
N GLY A 75 -6.20 7.27 -20.99
CA GLY A 75 -6.60 8.32 -21.94
C GLY A 75 -7.86 9.01 -21.47
#